data_AF-A0A6N2LTL5-F1
#
_entry.id   AF-A0A6N2LTL5-F1
#
_cell.length_a   1.000
_cell.length_b   1.000
_cell.length_c   1.000
_cell.angle_alpha   90.00
_cell.angle_beta   90.00
_cell.angle_gamma   90.00
#
_symmetry.space_group_name_H-M   'P 1'
#
loop_
_entity.id
_entity.type
_entity.pdbx_description
1 polymer ?
#
loop_
_entity_poly.entity_id
_entity_poly.type
_entity_poly.pdbx_seq_one_letter_code
_entity_poly.pdbx_strand_id
1 'polypeptide(L)'
;MSVFAARLSEQKHKISHVKIKGKFAGAIGNYNAHLSAYPNVNWPQIAREFVESRGLCFNPYVTQRDLTDSIVLRNMGEGFGHSLLAYKSALQGIAKLQLCDITYMYCTFFLLRGACKAVNFCASFLQ
;
A
#
# COMPACT_ATOMS: atom_id res chain seq x y z
N MET A 1 -19.42 -2.75 2.32
CA MET A 1 -17.96 -2.45 2.32
C MET A 1 -17.11 -3.49 3.07
N SER A 2 -17.69 -4.43 3.82
CA SER A 2 -16.96 -5.51 4.52
C SER A 2 -16.22 -6.48 3.59
N VAL A 3 -16.84 -6.85 2.46
CA VAL A 3 -16.22 -7.75 1.46
C VAL A 3 -14.93 -7.17 0.89
N PHE A 4 -14.90 -5.87 0.59
CA PHE A 4 -13.70 -5.18 0.10
C PHE A 4 -12.59 -5.16 1.16
N ALA A 5 -12.94 -4.82 2.41
CA ALA A 5 -11.99 -4.80 3.52
C ALA A 5 -11.40 -6.20 3.80
N ALA A 6 -12.21 -7.25 3.77
CA ALA A 6 -11.76 -8.63 3.92
C ALA A 6 -10.76 -9.02 2.80
N ARG A 7 -11.10 -8.75 1.54
CA ARG A 7 -10.21 -9.02 0.39
C ARG A 7 -8.91 -8.23 0.48
N LEU A 8 -8.97 -6.94 0.84
CA LEU A 8 -7.79 -6.10 1.01
C LEU A 8 -6.87 -6.62 2.13
N SER A 9 -7.47 -7.07 3.24
CA SER A 9 -6.74 -7.65 4.37
C SER A 9 -6.01 -8.94 3.98
N GLU A 10 -6.65 -9.82 3.19
CA GLU A 10 -6.01 -11.02 2.66
C GLU A 10 -4.81 -10.69 1.76
N GLN A 11 -4.95 -9.71 0.86
CA GLN A 11 -3.83 -9.35 -0.02
C GLN A 11 -2.68 -8.70 0.75
N LYS A 12 -2.99 -7.85 1.76
CA LYS A 12 -1.98 -7.32 2.69
C LYS A 12 -1.20 -8.44 3.36
N HIS A 13 -1.90 -9.47 3.84
CA HIS A 13 -1.26 -10.63 4.46
C HIS A 13 -0.37 -11.40 3.48
N LYS A 14 -0.81 -11.59 2.23
CA LYS A 14 0.02 -12.26 1.21
C LYS A 14 1.31 -11.48 0.93
N ILE A 15 1.21 -10.15 0.82
CA ILE A 15 2.36 -9.29 0.52
C ILE A 15 3.31 -9.18 1.71
N SER A 16 2.81 -9.19 2.95
CA SER A 16 3.69 -9.14 4.13
C SER A 16 4.64 -10.33 4.24
N HIS A 17 4.34 -11.44 3.57
CA HIS A 17 5.19 -12.63 3.52
C HIS A 17 6.13 -12.65 2.30
N VAL A 18 6.02 -11.69 1.39
CA VAL A 18 6.90 -11.63 0.23
C VAL A 18 8.31 -11.23 0.69
N LYS A 19 9.23 -12.18 0.57
CA LYS A 19 10.64 -11.96 0.90
C LYS A 19 11.27 -11.04 -0.14
N ILE A 20 11.79 -9.91 0.31
CA ILE A 20 12.55 -9.00 -0.54
C ILE A 20 13.91 -9.63 -0.81
N LYS A 21 14.19 -9.89 -2.09
CA LYS A 21 15.46 -10.45 -2.54
C LYS A 21 16.48 -9.32 -2.79
N GLY A 22 17.74 -9.61 -2.49
CA GLY A 22 18.87 -8.72 -2.76
C GLY A 22 19.93 -9.42 -3.61
N LYS A 23 20.76 -8.62 -4.28
CA LYS A 23 21.88 -9.12 -5.10
C LYS A 23 23.12 -8.27 -4.93
N PHE A 24 24.27 -8.91 -5.11
CA PHE A 24 25.57 -8.25 -5.12
C PHE A 24 26.54 -9.05 -6.00
N ALA A 25 26.51 -8.85 -7.32
CA ALA A 25 27.24 -9.71 -8.26
C ALA A 25 27.95 -8.96 -9.41
N GLY A 26 28.08 -7.63 -9.28
CA GLY A 26 28.73 -6.78 -10.28
C GLY A 26 27.90 -6.53 -11.54
N ALA A 27 28.58 -6.13 -12.63
CA ALA A 27 27.93 -5.62 -13.84
C ALA A 27 26.95 -6.62 -14.47
N ILE A 28 27.34 -7.87 -14.68
CA ILE A 28 26.52 -8.88 -15.37
C ILE A 28 26.15 -10.08 -14.50
N GLY A 29 26.44 -10.04 -13.19
CA GLY A 29 26.10 -11.11 -12.26
C GLY A 29 27.15 -12.20 -12.06
N ASN A 30 28.33 -12.06 -12.68
CA ASN A 30 29.39 -13.08 -12.66
C ASN A 30 30.64 -12.67 -11.87
N TYR A 31 30.59 -11.60 -11.10
CA TYR A 31 31.72 -11.13 -10.27
C TYR A 31 33.01 -10.78 -11.05
N ASN A 32 32.98 -10.60 -12.37
CA ASN A 32 34.17 -10.39 -13.23
C ASN A 32 35.17 -9.35 -12.70
N ALA A 33 34.69 -8.16 -12.33
CA ALA A 33 35.55 -7.10 -11.80
C ALA A 33 36.21 -7.50 -10.46
N HIS A 34 35.46 -8.22 -9.62
CA HIS A 34 35.92 -8.67 -8.32
C HIS A 34 36.96 -9.79 -8.45
N LEU A 35 36.71 -10.76 -9.36
CA LEU A 35 37.66 -11.84 -9.67
C LEU A 35 38.94 -11.32 -10.33
N SER A 36 38.84 -10.27 -11.15
CA SER A 36 40.01 -9.61 -11.74
C SER A 36 40.90 -8.94 -10.68
N ALA A 37 40.28 -8.25 -9.71
CA ALA A 37 41.01 -7.58 -8.63
C ALA A 37 41.53 -8.56 -7.57
N TYR A 38 40.72 -9.55 -7.17
CA TYR A 38 41.07 -10.52 -6.14
C TYR A 38 40.55 -11.92 -6.54
N PRO A 39 41.36 -12.72 -7.26
CA PRO A 39 40.94 -14.03 -7.76
C PRO A 39 40.83 -15.09 -6.66
N ASN A 40 41.56 -14.93 -5.55
CA ASN A 40 41.60 -15.92 -4.46
C ASN A 40 40.46 -15.74 -3.42
N VAL A 41 39.57 -14.77 -3.63
CA VAL A 41 38.49 -14.43 -2.70
C VAL A 41 37.19 -15.10 -3.15
N ASN A 42 36.47 -15.72 -2.20
CA ASN A 42 35.15 -16.32 -2.47
C ASN A 42 34.05 -15.25 -2.50
N TRP A 43 33.92 -14.57 -3.64
CA TRP A 43 32.94 -13.50 -3.85
C TRP A 43 31.47 -13.92 -3.68
N PRO A 44 31.03 -15.12 -4.14
CA PRO A 44 29.67 -15.59 -3.87
C PRO A 44 29.33 -15.67 -2.37
N GLN A 45 30.28 -16.07 -1.53
CA GLN A 45 30.07 -16.12 -0.09
C GLN A 45 29.95 -14.73 0.52
N ILE A 46 30.88 -13.82 0.19
CA ILE A 46 30.84 -12.42 0.66
C ILE A 46 29.55 -11.74 0.22
N ALA A 47 29.10 -11.98 -1.02
CA ALA A 47 27.87 -11.43 -1.55
C ALA A 47 26.64 -11.91 -0.75
N ARG A 48 26.60 -13.18 -0.38
CA ARG A 48 25.54 -13.73 0.48
C ARG A 48 25.54 -13.06 1.84
N GLU A 49 26.67 -13.09 2.53
CA GLU A 49 26.82 -12.51 3.88
C GLU A 49 26.45 -11.02 3.88
N PHE A 50 26.90 -10.27 2.87
CA PHE A 50 26.58 -8.86 2.71
C PHE A 50 25.07 -8.63 2.51
N VAL A 51 24.42 -9.38 1.61
CA VAL A 51 22.98 -9.20 1.34
C VAL A 51 22.14 -9.61 2.55
N GLU A 52 22.47 -10.72 3.19
CA GLU A 52 21.77 -11.23 4.37
C GLU A 52 21.96 -10.30 5.58
N SER A 53 23.13 -9.67 5.73
CA SER A 53 23.36 -8.65 6.78
C SER A 53 22.41 -7.44 6.68
N ARG A 54 21.79 -7.22 5.51
CA ARG A 54 20.80 -6.17 5.27
C ARG A 54 19.35 -6.64 5.46
N GLY A 55 19.14 -7.88 5.93
CA GLY A 55 17.82 -8.46 6.11
C GLY A 55 17.14 -8.88 4.81
N LEU A 56 17.89 -9.01 3.72
CA LEU A 56 17.39 -9.41 2.41
C LEU A 56 17.69 -10.89 2.14
N CYS A 57 16.86 -11.53 1.31
CA CYS A 57 17.12 -12.89 0.85
C CYS A 57 18.11 -12.86 -0.33
N PHE A 58 19.23 -13.57 -0.22
CA PHE A 58 20.24 -13.60 -1.26
C PHE A 58 19.75 -14.35 -2.52
N ASN A 59 19.89 -13.70 -3.69
CA ASN A 59 19.66 -14.33 -4.99
C ASN A 59 21.01 -14.58 -5.70
N PRO A 60 21.44 -15.85 -5.86
CA PRO A 60 22.74 -16.17 -6.46
C PRO A 60 22.79 -16.02 -7.99
N TYR A 61 21.66 -16.11 -8.68
CA TYR A 61 21.61 -16.10 -10.15
C TYR A 61 20.86 -14.86 -10.64
N VAL A 62 21.64 -13.90 -11.15
CA VAL A 62 21.13 -12.58 -11.54
C VAL A 62 21.85 -12.08 -12.78
N THR A 63 21.17 -11.29 -13.60
CA THR A 63 21.82 -10.48 -14.65
C THR A 63 22.01 -9.04 -14.14
N GLN A 64 22.50 -8.13 -14.99
CA GLN A 64 22.69 -6.71 -14.64
C GLN A 64 21.42 -6.06 -14.08
N ARG A 65 20.27 -6.32 -14.71
CA ARG A 65 18.97 -5.84 -14.25
C ARG A 65 18.20 -7.05 -13.74
N ASP A 66 17.93 -7.05 -12.44
CA ASP A 66 17.02 -8.06 -11.89
C ASP A 66 15.60 -7.62 -12.24
N LEU A 67 15.04 -8.22 -13.29
CA LEU A 67 13.67 -7.96 -13.75
C LEU A 67 12.65 -8.82 -12.98
N THR A 68 13.12 -9.77 -12.17
CA THR A 68 12.27 -10.72 -11.45
C THR A 68 11.86 -10.12 -10.09
N ASP A 69 10.58 -10.32 -9.73
CA ASP A 69 9.88 -9.98 -8.48
C ASP A 69 9.91 -8.49 -8.03
N SER A 70 11.05 -7.81 -8.12
CA SER A 70 11.29 -6.48 -7.55
C SER A 70 10.50 -5.35 -8.24
N ILE A 71 10.29 -5.42 -9.55
CA ILE A 71 9.50 -4.42 -10.30
C ILE A 71 8.02 -4.53 -9.95
N VAL A 72 7.51 -5.77 -9.92
CA VAL A 72 6.12 -6.05 -9.54
C VAL A 72 5.87 -5.62 -8.09
N LEU A 73 6.78 -5.91 -7.17
CA LEU A 73 6.66 -5.53 -5.76
C LEU A 73 6.69 -4.01 -5.56
N ARG A 74 7.47 -3.27 -6.34
CA ARG A 74 7.53 -1.80 -6.30
C ARG A 74 6.20 -1.16 -6.73
N ASN A 75 5.56 -1.71 -7.76
CA ASN A 75 4.29 -1.18 -8.28
C ASN A 75 3.06 -1.62 -7.46
N MET A 76 3.16 -2.72 -6.69
CA MET A 76 2.07 -3.16 -5.82
C MET A 76 1.67 -2.07 -4.81
N GLY A 77 2.65 -1.39 -4.20
CA GLY A 77 2.38 -0.35 -3.18
C GLY A 77 1.45 0.76 -3.68
N GLU A 78 1.63 1.19 -4.93
CA GLU A 78 0.77 2.19 -5.59
C GLU A 78 -0.68 1.71 -5.72
N GLY A 79 -0.87 0.45 -6.16
CA GLY A 79 -2.20 -0.16 -6.24
C GLY A 79 -2.92 -0.26 -4.89
N PHE A 80 -2.19 -0.59 -3.82
CA PHE A 80 -2.74 -0.58 -2.45
C PHE A 80 -3.07 0.82 -1.96
N GLY A 81 -2.21 1.80 -2.26
CA GLY A 81 -2.42 3.20 -1.90
C GLY A 81 -3.72 3.76 -2.47
N HIS A 82 -3.93 3.57 -3.78
CA HIS A 82 -5.18 4.00 -4.43
C HIS A 82 -6.40 3.26 -3.91
N SER A 83 -6.29 1.96 -3.67
CA SER A 83 -7.38 1.15 -3.11
C SER A 83 -7.80 1.62 -1.72
N LEU A 84 -6.83 1.94 -0.85
CA LEU A 84 -7.10 2.43 0.50
C LEU A 84 -7.68 3.85 0.50
N LEU A 85 -7.17 4.73 -0.38
CA LEU A 85 -7.70 6.08 -0.54
C LEU A 85 -9.16 6.04 -1.03
N ALA A 86 -9.45 5.23 -2.05
CA ALA A 86 -10.81 5.04 -2.56
C ALA A 86 -11.76 4.53 -1.46
N TYR A 87 -11.31 3.58 -0.64
CA TYR A 87 -12.09 3.08 0.50
C TYR A 87 -12.38 4.18 1.54
N LYS A 88 -11.39 4.99 1.91
CA LYS A 88 -11.56 6.10 2.86
C LYS A 88 -12.55 7.14 2.33
N SER A 89 -12.44 7.50 1.06
CA SER A 89 -13.36 8.43 0.39
C SER A 89 -14.79 7.88 0.34
N ALA A 90 -14.96 6.58 0.05
CA ALA A 90 -16.28 5.95 0.05
C ALA A 90 -16.94 5.98 1.44
N LEU A 91 -16.18 5.73 2.51
CA LEU A 91 -16.69 5.82 3.89
C LEU A 91 -17.11 7.25 4.25
N GLN A 92 -16.31 8.26 3.88
CA GLN A 92 -16.67 9.66 4.08
C GLN A 92 -17.92 10.06 3.30
N GLY A 93 -18.10 9.53 2.08
CA GLY A 93 -19.31 9.74 1.28
C GLY A 93 -20.56 9.14 1.93
N ILE A 94 -20.46 7.92 2.45
CA ILE A 94 -21.57 7.26 3.16
C ILE A 94 -21.94 8.03 4.43
N ALA A 95 -20.97 8.51 5.21
CA ALA A 95 -21.22 9.27 6.43
C ALA A 95 -21.99 10.59 6.18
N LYS A 96 -21.73 11.26 5.05
CA LYS A 96 -22.47 12.47 4.65
C LYS A 96 -23.93 12.19 4.30
N LEU A 97 -24.23 11.04 3.71
CA LEU A 97 -25.61 10.66 3.37
C LEU A 97 -26.46 10.37 4.61
N GLN A 98 -25.88 9.71 5.62
CA GLN A 98 -26.59 9.43 6.88
C GLN A 98 -26.97 10.69 7.66
N LEU A 99 -26.18 11.76 7.57
CA LEU A 99 -26.56 13.08 8.11
C LEU A 99 -27.70 13.72 7.32
N CYS A 100 -27.76 13.53 6.00
CA CYS A 100 -28.82 14.07 5.15
C CYS A 100 -30.18 13.44 5.49
N ASP A 101 -30.28 12.11 5.60
CA ASP A 101 -31.55 11.44 5.91
C ASP A 101 -32.12 11.85 7.27
N ILE A 102 -31.25 11.97 8.28
CA ILE A 102 -31.61 12.48 9.60
C ILE A 102 -32.10 13.93 9.49
N THR A 103 -31.34 14.79 8.82
CA THR A 103 -31.70 16.20 8.63
C THR A 103 -33.04 16.37 7.89
N TYR A 104 -33.28 15.59 6.84
CA TYR A 104 -34.57 15.58 6.12
C TYR A 104 -35.71 15.10 7.01
N MET A 105 -35.51 14.07 7.84
CA MET A 105 -36.54 13.58 8.75
C MET A 105 -36.88 14.60 9.84
N TYR A 106 -35.88 15.26 10.43
CA TYR A 106 -36.11 16.33 11.41
C TYR A 106 -36.73 17.59 10.79
N CYS A 107 -36.31 17.98 9.57
CA CYS A 107 -36.94 19.09 8.83
C CYS A 107 -38.40 18.79 8.47
N THR A 108 -38.72 17.55 8.05
CA THR A 108 -40.10 17.16 7.71
C THR A 108 -41.00 17.10 8.95
N PHE A 109 -40.47 16.62 10.08
CA PHE A 109 -41.18 16.60 11.36
C PHE A 109 -41.44 18.01 11.92
N PHE A 110 -40.52 18.96 11.68
CA PHE A 110 -40.71 20.37 12.06
C PHE A 110 -41.60 21.16 11.08
N LEU A 111 -41.58 20.83 9.78
CA LEU A 111 -42.47 21.41 8.77
C LEU A 111 -43.94 21.02 8.99
N LEU A 112 -44.22 19.79 9.43
CA LEU A 112 -45.58 19.34 9.79
C LEU A 112 -46.13 19.98 11.08
N ARG A 113 -45.28 20.59 11.92
CA ARG A 113 -45.68 21.30 13.15
C ARG A 113 -45.62 22.84 13.05
N GLY A 114 -45.46 23.40 11.85
CA GLY A 114 -45.67 24.84 11.62
C GLY A 114 -44.67 25.79 12.28
N ALA A 115 -43.42 25.36 12.54
CA ALA A 115 -42.39 26.24 13.10
C ALA A 115 -41.35 26.65 12.04
N CYS A 116 -41.51 27.86 11.51
CA CYS A 116 -40.65 28.53 10.52
C CYS A 116 -39.23 28.90 11.03
N LYS A 117 -38.63 28.11 11.93
CA LYS A 117 -37.30 28.37 12.52
C LYS A 117 -36.20 27.37 12.09
N ALA A 118 -36.53 26.36 11.29
CA ALA A 118 -35.59 25.28 10.95
C ALA A 118 -34.44 25.69 10.00
N VAL A 119 -34.63 26.74 9.18
CA VAL A 119 -33.63 27.12 8.16
C VAL A 119 -32.32 27.64 8.78
N ASN A 120 -32.39 28.33 9.93
CA ASN A 120 -31.19 28.87 10.60
C ASN A 120 -30.44 27.83 11.46
N PHE A 121 -31.07 26.71 11.82
CA PHE A 121 -30.42 25.67 12.62
C PHE A 121 -29.49 24.80 11.75
N CYS A 122 -29.84 24.58 10.48
CA CYS A 122 -29.02 23.82 9.53
C CYS A 122 -27.68 24.49 9.17
N ALA A 123 -27.63 25.83 9.20
CA ALA A 123 -26.42 26.58 8.86
C ALA A 123 -25.34 26.55 9.98
N SER A 124 -25.73 26.26 11.23
CA SER A 124 -24.83 26.34 12.38
C SER A 124 -24.00 25.06 12.61
N PHE A 125 -24.27 23.97 11.87
CA PHE A 125 -23.59 22.68 11.99
C PHE A 125 -22.57 22.42 10.86
N LEU A 126 -22.35 23.42 10.00
CA LEU A 126 -21.47 23.36 8.81
C LEU A 126 -20.19 24.23 8.94
N GLN A 127 -19.91 24.78 10.13
CA GLN A 127 -18.60 25.32 10.53
C GLN A 127 -17.90 24.33 11.46
#